data_AF-A0A8B6EX41-F1
#
_entry.id   AF-A0A8B6EX41-F1
#
_cell.length_a   1.000
_cell.length_b   1.000
_cell.length_c   1.000
_cell.angle_alpha   90.00
_cell.angle_beta   90.00
_cell.angle_gamma   90.00
#
_symmetry.space_group_name_H-M   'P 1'
#
loop_
_entity.id
_entity.type
_entity.pdbx_description
1 polymer ?
#
loop_
_entity_poly.entity_id
_entity_poly.type
_entity_poly.pdbx_seq_one_letter_code
_entity_poly.pdbx_strand_id
1 'polypeptide(L)'
;MAPRKGAGKGEKKKKVTNEVITKECTINIHKRIHGIGFKKRAPRAIKAVRQFAEKMMGTPDIRIDTRLNKHLWSKGVRSVPFRVRVRLARKRNDDEDSVHRLYTLVTFVPCASFKGMYCVVSIICVLCWSI
;
A
#
# COMPACT_ATOMS: atom_id res chain seq x y z
N MET A 1 27.08 4.19 -36.40
CA MET A 1 26.93 4.75 -35.04
C MET A 1 26.35 3.66 -34.15
N ALA A 2 27.15 3.00 -33.30
CA ALA A 2 26.67 1.91 -32.42
C ALA A 2 26.02 2.46 -31.14
N PRO A 3 24.97 1.82 -30.58
CA PRO A 3 24.40 2.25 -29.32
C PRO A 3 25.37 1.98 -28.16
N ARG A 4 25.53 2.98 -27.28
CA ARG A 4 26.35 2.89 -26.06
C ARG A 4 25.69 1.96 -25.04
N LYS A 5 26.40 0.91 -24.60
CA LYS A 5 25.99 0.03 -23.49
C LYS A 5 25.75 0.86 -22.22
N GLY A 6 24.49 0.98 -21.80
CA GLY A 6 24.13 1.56 -20.51
C GLY A 6 24.56 0.63 -19.37
N ALA A 7 25.34 1.16 -18.43
CA ALA A 7 25.79 0.46 -17.23
C ALA A 7 24.59 -0.02 -16.39
N GLY A 8 24.51 -1.33 -16.17
CA GLY A 8 23.52 -1.94 -15.28
C GLY A 8 23.69 -1.43 -13.86
N LYS A 9 22.69 -0.71 -13.35
CA LYS A 9 22.59 -0.41 -11.91
C LYS A 9 22.39 -1.73 -11.18
N GLY A 10 23.42 -2.20 -10.47
CA GLY A 10 23.34 -3.37 -9.62
C GLY A 10 22.17 -3.23 -8.63
N GLU A 11 21.18 -4.11 -8.77
CA GLU A 11 20.06 -4.20 -7.84
C GLU A 11 20.58 -4.77 -6.51
N LYS A 12 20.91 -3.88 -5.57
CA LYS A 12 21.09 -4.27 -4.17
C LYS A 12 19.75 -4.83 -3.67
N LYS A 13 19.64 -6.15 -3.61
CA LYS A 13 18.52 -6.86 -2.97
C LYS A 13 18.36 -6.33 -1.55
N LYS A 14 17.36 -5.47 -1.33
CA LYS A 14 16.98 -5.03 0.02
C LYS A 14 16.60 -6.28 0.80
N LYS A 15 17.36 -6.58 1.87
CA LYS A 15 17.01 -7.63 2.82
C LYS A 15 15.64 -7.27 3.41
N VAL A 16 14.66 -8.16 3.23
CA VAL A 16 13.34 -8.02 3.84
C VAL A 16 13.52 -8.29 5.33
N THR A 17 13.38 -7.26 6.17
CA THR A 17 13.32 -7.47 7.62
C THR A 17 12.07 -8.28 7.93
N ASN A 18 12.18 -9.32 8.77
CA ASN A 18 11.08 -10.26 9.09
C ASN A 18 10.05 -9.70 10.09
N GLU A 19 10.17 -8.43 10.47
CA GLU A 19 9.37 -7.83 11.54
C GLU A 19 7.90 -7.65 11.15
N VAL A 20 7.00 -7.91 12.07
CA VAL A 20 5.59 -7.55 11.90
C VAL A 20 5.48 -6.05 12.09
N ILE A 21 5.03 -5.33 11.06
CA ILE A 21 4.97 -3.87 11.09
C ILE A 21 3.56 -3.45 10.69
N THR A 22 3.00 -2.51 11.44
CA THR A 22 1.79 -1.80 11.02
C THR A 22 2.11 -0.32 10.80
N LYS A 23 1.68 0.22 9.66
CA LYS A 23 1.87 1.63 9.30
C LYS A 23 0.55 2.22 8.87
N GLU A 24 0.20 3.41 9.35
CA GLU A 24 -0.89 4.18 8.78
C GLU A 24 -0.34 5.30 7.91
N CYS A 25 -0.61 5.22 6.62
CA CYS A 25 -0.16 6.22 5.67
C CYS A 25 -1.34 6.85 4.93
N THR A 26 -1.16 8.09 4.50
CA THR A 26 -2.09 8.75 3.58
C THR A 26 -1.60 8.59 2.15
N ILE A 27 -2.44 8.01 1.29
CA ILE A 27 -2.16 7.83 -0.13
C ILE A 27 -2.74 9.02 -0.89
N ASN A 28 -1.89 9.75 -1.63
CA ASN A 28 -2.35 10.72 -2.62
C ASN A 28 -2.65 9.98 -3.94
N ILE A 29 -3.93 9.69 -4.16
CA ILE A 29 -4.41 8.97 -5.35
C ILE A 29 -4.46 9.91 -6.54
N HIS A 30 -4.81 11.18 -6.34
CA HIS A 30 -4.96 12.18 -7.40
C HIS A 30 -3.70 12.27 -8.28
N LYS A 31 -2.51 12.32 -7.67
CA LYS A 31 -1.23 12.35 -8.39
C LYS A 31 -0.98 11.09 -9.24
N ARG A 32 -1.51 9.93 -8.82
CA ARG A 32 -1.27 8.63 -9.49
C ARG A 32 -2.26 8.33 -10.62
N ILE A 33 -3.41 9.00 -10.61
CA ILE A 33 -4.46 8.85 -11.63
C ILE A 33 -4.55 10.06 -12.56
N HIS A 34 -3.54 10.93 -12.55
CA HIS A 34 -3.46 12.10 -13.40
C HIS A 34 -3.28 11.68 -14.87
N GLY A 35 -4.01 12.33 -15.79
CA GLY A 35 -3.92 12.06 -17.23
C GLY A 35 -4.55 10.74 -17.69
N ILE A 36 -5.37 10.08 -16.87
CA ILE A 36 -5.97 8.78 -17.20
C ILE A 36 -7.43 8.94 -17.61
N GLY A 37 -7.85 8.22 -18.65
CA GLY A 37 -9.23 8.19 -19.12
C GLY A 37 -10.22 7.79 -18.02
N PHE A 38 -11.40 8.44 -18.00
CA PHE A 38 -12.36 8.37 -16.90
C PHE A 38 -12.81 6.95 -16.53
N LYS A 39 -13.05 6.09 -17.53
CA LYS A 39 -13.49 4.70 -17.33
C LYS A 39 -12.45 3.82 -16.60
N LYS A 40 -11.17 4.23 -16.58
CA LYS A 40 -10.07 3.46 -16.01
C LYS A 40 -9.55 4.00 -14.68
N ARG A 41 -10.13 5.09 -14.13
CA ARG A 41 -9.60 5.75 -12.92
C ARG A 41 -9.71 4.89 -11.66
N ALA A 42 -10.91 4.40 -11.32
CA ALA A 42 -11.11 3.52 -10.16
C ALA A 42 -10.27 2.22 -10.21
N PRO A 43 -10.28 1.41 -11.31
CA PRO A 43 -9.44 0.22 -11.35
C PRO A 43 -7.95 0.54 -11.32
N ARG A 44 -7.52 1.69 -11.87
CA ARG A 44 -6.13 2.14 -11.75
C ARG A 44 -5.79 2.58 -10.34
N ALA A 45 -6.71 3.21 -9.61
CA ALA A 45 -6.50 3.59 -8.22
C ALA A 45 -6.23 2.36 -7.34
N ILE A 46 -6.97 1.28 -7.53
CA ILE A 46 -6.74 0.00 -6.84
C ILE A 46 -5.34 -0.54 -7.13
N LYS A 47 -4.94 -0.57 -8.41
CA LYS A 47 -3.58 -0.99 -8.81
C LYS A 47 -2.50 -0.08 -8.20
N ALA A 48 -2.75 1.23 -8.15
CA ALA A 48 -1.85 2.20 -7.55
C ALA A 48 -1.74 2.06 -6.03
N VAL A 49 -2.80 1.63 -5.34
CA VAL A 49 -2.76 1.28 -3.91
C VAL A 49 -1.91 0.03 -3.70
N ARG A 50 -2.10 -1.01 -4.53
CA ARG A 50 -1.26 -2.22 -4.49
C ARG A 50 0.22 -1.89 -4.68
N GLN A 51 0.57 -1.17 -5.73
CA GLN A 51 1.96 -0.74 -5.99
C GLN A 51 2.57 0.09 -4.85
N PHE A 52 1.75 0.79 -4.08
CA PHE A 52 2.25 1.55 -2.93
C PHE A 52 2.48 0.69 -1.71
N ALA A 53 1.58 -0.26 -1.43
CA ALA A 53 1.80 -1.25 -0.39
C ALA A 53 3.08 -2.05 -0.67
N GLU A 54 3.29 -2.46 -1.92
CA GLU A 54 4.50 -3.16 -2.38
C GLU A 54 5.76 -2.34 -2.11
N LYS A 55 5.77 -1.05 -2.50
CA LYS A 55 6.91 -0.16 -2.27
C LYS A 55 7.18 0.14 -0.79
N MET A 56 6.14 0.21 0.04
CA MET A 56 6.25 0.61 1.44
C MET A 56 6.62 -0.55 2.38
N MET A 57 6.14 -1.76 2.07
CA MET A 57 6.30 -2.97 2.90
C MET A 57 7.27 -4.00 2.28
N GLY A 58 7.54 -3.92 0.98
CA GLY A 58 8.46 -4.83 0.27
C GLY A 58 7.92 -6.25 0.08
N THR A 59 6.61 -6.44 0.17
CA THR A 59 5.95 -7.76 0.01
C THR A 59 5.23 -7.85 -1.34
N PRO A 60 5.38 -8.97 -2.07
CA PRO A 60 4.65 -9.18 -3.33
C PRO A 60 3.16 -9.52 -3.10
N ASP A 61 2.81 -10.26 -2.05
CA ASP A 61 1.41 -10.58 -1.73
C ASP A 61 0.74 -9.44 -0.95
N ILE A 62 -0.30 -8.86 -1.56
CA ILE A 62 -1.02 -7.70 -1.06
C ILE A 62 -2.52 -7.95 -1.19
N ARG A 63 -3.15 -8.06 -0.02
CA ARG A 63 -4.58 -8.30 0.12
C ARG A 63 -5.27 -6.98 0.45
N ILE A 64 -6.19 -6.58 -0.42
CA ILE A 64 -6.97 -5.35 -0.25
C ILE A 64 -8.28 -5.69 0.44
N ASP A 65 -8.55 -5.02 1.56
CA ASP A 65 -9.80 -5.19 2.27
C ASP A 65 -11.00 -4.68 1.44
N THR A 66 -12.14 -5.34 1.62
CA THR A 66 -13.40 -5.00 0.96
C THR A 66 -13.87 -3.59 1.32
N ARG A 67 -13.64 -3.11 2.56
CA ARG A 67 -14.04 -1.76 2.99
C ARG A 67 -13.27 -0.67 2.24
N LEU A 68 -11.97 -0.89 2.02
CA LEU A 68 -11.15 0.00 1.19
C LEU A 68 -11.61 0.01 -0.25
N ASN A 69 -11.94 -1.16 -0.81
CA ASN A 69 -12.49 -1.25 -2.15
C ASN A 69 -13.81 -0.48 -2.28
N LYS A 70 -14.76 -0.69 -1.35
CA LYS A 70 -16.02 0.06 -1.31
C LYS A 70 -15.80 1.57 -1.22
N HIS A 71 -14.85 2.02 -0.39
CA HIS A 71 -14.54 3.44 -0.27
C HIS A 71 -13.98 4.04 -1.58
N LEU A 72 -13.08 3.33 -2.27
CA LEU A 72 -12.53 3.76 -3.56
C LEU A 72 -13.60 3.86 -4.65
N TRP A 73 -14.60 2.97 -4.61
CA TRP A 73 -15.70 2.92 -5.57
C TRP A 73 -16.95 3.71 -5.17
N SER A 74 -16.99 4.31 -3.97
CA SER A 74 -18.16 5.01 -3.42
C SER A 74 -18.72 6.12 -4.31
N LYS A 75 -17.85 6.82 -5.04
CA LYS A 75 -18.18 7.94 -5.94
C LYS A 75 -18.22 7.54 -7.42
N GLY A 76 -18.22 6.24 -7.70
CA GLY A 76 -18.22 5.66 -9.04
C GLY A 76 -16.85 5.65 -9.74
N VAL A 77 -16.84 5.31 -11.02
CA VAL A 77 -15.61 5.04 -11.79
C VAL A 77 -14.78 6.29 -12.09
N ARG A 78 -15.44 7.44 -12.30
CA ARG A 78 -14.82 8.70 -12.75
C ARG A 78 -14.21 9.50 -11.60
N SER A 79 -14.85 9.47 -10.44
CA SER A 79 -14.56 10.37 -9.31
C SER A 79 -13.97 9.59 -8.14
N VAL A 80 -12.69 9.23 -8.21
CA VAL A 80 -12.02 8.54 -7.10
C VAL A 80 -11.65 9.56 -6.01
N PRO A 81 -11.74 9.22 -4.71
CA PRO A 81 -11.24 10.08 -3.62
C PRO A 81 -9.78 10.52 -3.87
N PHE A 82 -9.50 11.81 -3.67
CA PHE A 82 -8.17 12.36 -3.95
C PHE A 82 -7.09 11.84 -2.99
N ARG A 83 -7.45 11.71 -1.71
CA ARG A 83 -6.58 11.21 -0.64
C ARG A 83 -7.35 10.17 0.15
N VAL A 84 -6.66 9.09 0.51
CA VAL A 84 -7.24 8.01 1.33
C VAL A 84 -6.24 7.65 2.41
N ARG A 85 -6.69 7.57 3.66
CA ARG A 85 -5.87 7.08 4.76
C ARG A 85 -6.06 5.58 4.90
N VAL A 86 -4.93 4.89 4.94
CA VAL A 86 -4.85 3.44 4.82
C VAL A 86 -3.92 2.91 5.89
N ARG A 87 -4.34 1.84 6.56
CA ARG A 87 -3.49 1.07 7.47
C ARG A 87 -2.96 -0.15 6.72
N LEU A 88 -1.64 -0.23 6.62
CA LEU A 88 -0.87 -1.32 6.04
C LEU A 88 -0.37 -2.19 7.19
N ALA A 89 -0.86 -3.42 7.27
CA ALA A 89 -0.41 -4.40 8.25
C ALA A 89 0.30 -5.54 7.55
N ARG A 90 1.61 -5.70 7.78
CA ARG A 90 2.34 -6.89 7.34
C ARG A 90 2.20 -7.97 8.40
N LYS A 91 1.56 -9.08 8.05
CA LYS A 91 1.32 -10.23 8.92
C LYS A 91 2.06 -11.46 8.39
N ARG A 92 2.35 -12.42 9.27
CA ARG A 92 2.81 -13.75 8.85
C ARG A 92 1.63 -14.55 8.32
N ASN A 93 1.87 -15.36 7.32
CA ASN A 93 0.90 -16.34 6.86
C ASN A 93 1.08 -17.62 7.67
N ASP A 94 -0.04 -18.18 8.14
CA ASP A 94 -0.06 -19.45 8.88
C ASP A 94 -0.33 -20.65 7.93
N ASP A 95 -0.75 -20.40 6.68
CA ASP A 95 -1.00 -21.46 5.69
C ASP A 95 0.31 -21.95 5.05
N GLU A 96 0.60 -23.25 5.17
CA GLU A 96 1.81 -23.89 4.63
C GLU A 96 1.90 -23.87 3.09
N ASP A 97 0.78 -23.75 2.38
CA ASP A 97 0.73 -23.79 0.91
C ASP A 97 1.14 -22.48 0.20
N SER A 98 1.51 -21.45 0.97
CA SER A 98 1.79 -20.12 0.41
C SER A 98 3.28 -19.91 0.08
N VAL A 99 3.58 -19.50 -1.16
CA VAL A 99 4.95 -19.21 -1.64
C VAL A 99 5.61 -18.06 -0.84
N HIS A 100 4.80 -17.19 -0.24
CA HIS A 100 5.27 -16.03 0.51
C HIS A 100 4.89 -16.12 1.99
N ARG A 101 5.90 -16.14 2.86
CA ARG A 101 5.73 -16.19 4.33
C ARG A 101 5.04 -14.97 4.94
N LEU A 102 5.01 -13.85 4.21
CA LEU A 102 4.51 -12.56 4.68
C LEU A 102 3.52 -12.01 3.67
N TYR A 103 2.36 -11.56 4.14
CA TYR A 103 1.38 -10.84 3.33
C TYR A 103 1.10 -9.47 3.96
N THR A 104 0.74 -8.50 3.12
CA THR A 104 0.28 -7.19 3.58
C THR A 104 -1.23 -7.08 3.43
N LEU A 105 -1.93 -6.89 4.54
CA LEU A 105 -3.34 -6.54 4.57
C LEU A 105 -3.49 -5.01 4.55
N VAL A 106 -4.28 -4.52 3.60
CA VAL A 106 -4.52 -3.09 3.39
C VAL A 106 -5.94 -2.77 3.82
N THR A 107 -6.08 -1.99 4.90
CA THR A 107 -7.38 -1.63 5.50
C THR A 107 -7.64 -0.13 5.40
N PHE A 108 -8.92 0.25 5.26
CA PHE A 108 -9.33 1.65 5.23
C PHE A 108 -9.49 2.20 6.65
N VAL A 109 -8.93 3.39 6.89
CA VAL A 109 -9.13 4.12 8.15
C VAL A 109 -9.96 5.38 7.84
N PRO A 110 -11.19 5.49 8.38
CA PRO A 110 -11.99 6.69 8.22
C PRO A 110 -11.30 7.86 8.93
N CYS A 111 -11.19 9.00 8.25
CA CYS A 111 -10.55 10.21 8.80
C CYS A 111 -11.38 11.42 8.37
N ALA A 112 -11.69 12.30 9.33
CA ALA A 112 -12.41 13.53 9.05
C ALA A 112 -11.52 14.58 8.36
N SER A 113 -10.26 14.71 8.81
CA SER A 113 -9.31 15.70 8.29
C SER A 113 -7.96 15.08 7.93
N PHE A 114 -7.33 15.52 6.83
CA PHE A 114 -6.03 15.03 6.36
C PHE A 114 -4.85 15.98 6.60
N LYS A 115 -5.07 17.12 7.29
CA LYS A 115 -4.03 18.12 7.58
C LYS A 115 -3.15 17.62 8.73
N GLY A 116 -1.83 17.80 8.62
CA GLY A 116 -0.87 17.40 9.67
C GLY A 116 -0.67 15.89 9.84
N MET A 117 -1.33 15.05 9.04
CA MET A 117 -1.21 13.60 9.13
C MET A 117 0.03 13.09 8.37
N TYR A 118 1.10 12.80 9.10
CA TYR A 118 2.26 12.06 8.61
C TYR A 118 2.01 10.55 8.61
N CYS A 119 2.86 9.77 7.92
CA CYS A 119 2.76 8.32 8.03
C CYS A 119 3.25 7.91 9.43
N VAL A 120 2.37 7.34 10.24
CA VAL A 120 2.67 6.87 11.59
C VAL A 120 2.99 5.38 11.54
N VAL A 121 4.09 5.00 12.19
CA VAL A 121 4.43 3.59 12.40
C VAL A 121 3.79 3.18 13.71
N SER A 122 2.78 2.33 13.64
CA SER A 122 2.18 1.73 14.81
C SER A 122 3.01 0.49 15.16
N ILE A 123 3.92 0.66 16.10
CA ILE A 123 4.55 -0.47 16.78
C ILE A 123 3.48 -0.96 17.74
N ILE A 124 2.81 -2.08 17.43
CA ILE A 124 2.04 -2.79 18.45
C ILE A 124 3.09 -3.41 19.38
N CYS A 125 3.54 -2.60 20.33
CA CYS A 125 4.39 -3.07 21.42
C CYS A 125 3.45 -3.83 22.35
N VAL A 126 3.41 -5.16 22.21
CA VAL A 126 2.64 -6.05 23.07
C VAL A 126 3.10 -5.99 24.54
N LEU A 127 4.16 -5.22 24.83
CA LEU A 127 4.73 -4.97 26.16
C LEU A 127 4.03 -3.88 26.97
N CYS A 128 2.97 -3.21 26.47
CA CYS A 128 2.30 -2.12 27.19
C CYS A 128 0.91 -2.48 27.76
N TRP A 129 0.54 -3.76 27.82
CA TRP A 129 -0.74 -4.21 28.40
C TRP A 129 -0.60 -5.05 29.68
N SER A 130 0.61 -5.05 30.27
CA SER A 130 0.90 -5.68 31.56
C SER A 130 1.57 -4.68 32.50
N ILE A 131 0.87 -3.60 32.83
CA ILE A 131 1.05 -2.82 34.06
C ILE A 131 -0.35 -2.44 34.57
#